data_AF-I3SZS9-F1
#
_entry.id   AF-I3SZS9-F1
#
_cell.length_a   1.000
_cell.length_b   1.000
_cell.length_c   1.000
_cell.angle_alpha   90.00
_cell.angle_beta   90.00
_cell.angle_gamma   90.00
#
_symmetry.space_group_name_H-M   'P 1'
#
loop_
_entity.id
_entity.type
_entity.pdbx_description
1 polymer ?
#
loop_
_entity_poly.entity_id
_entity_poly.type
_entity_poly.pdbx_seq_one_letter_code
_entity_poly.pdbx_strand_id
1 'polypeptide(L)'
;MGLISGIFMGMLFGIALMAGWARMMRYRSAKRIAKAVDIKILGSLNREDLKKICGENLPEWISFPVYEQVKWLNKLLSKLWPFVAEAATMVIKESVEPLLEEYRPPGITSLKFSKLSLGNVAPKIEGIRVQSLTKGQIIMDVDLRWGW
;
A
#
# COMPACT_ATOMS: atom_id res chain seq x y z
N MET A 1 -8.42 -57.73 -40.19
CA MET A 1 -7.36 -57.49 -39.18
C MET A 1 -6.75 -56.07 -39.21
N GLY A 2 -6.69 -55.38 -40.36
CA GLY A 2 -6.02 -54.05 -40.44
C GLY A 2 -6.75 -52.87 -39.79
N LEU A 3 -8.09 -52.80 -39.82
CA LEU A 3 -8.85 -51.64 -39.30
C LEU A 3 -8.76 -51.50 -37.77
N ILE A 4 -8.84 -52.61 -37.04
CA ILE A 4 -8.75 -52.62 -35.57
C ILE A 4 -7.34 -52.17 -35.16
N SER A 5 -6.30 -52.67 -35.83
CA SER A 5 -4.91 -52.27 -35.57
C SER A 5 -4.66 -50.77 -35.78
N GLY A 6 -5.28 -50.16 -36.79
CA GLY A 6 -5.16 -48.71 -37.04
C GLY A 6 -5.80 -47.85 -35.96
N ILE A 7 -6.97 -48.25 -35.45
CA ILE A 7 -7.68 -47.53 -34.38
C ILE A 7 -6.88 -47.55 -33.08
N PHE A 8 -6.33 -48.71 -32.70
CA PHE A 8 -5.47 -48.82 -31.51
C PHE A 8 -4.21 -47.95 -31.64
N MET A 9 -3.56 -47.94 -32.80
CA MET A 9 -2.36 -47.13 -33.02
C MET A 9 -2.67 -45.61 -32.98
N GLY A 10 -3.79 -45.18 -33.57
CA GLY A 10 -4.25 -43.80 -33.51
C GLY A 10 -4.59 -43.34 -32.09
N MET A 11 -5.21 -44.22 -31.29
CA MET A 11 -5.53 -43.91 -29.89
C MET A 11 -4.27 -43.77 -29.02
N LEU A 12 -3.30 -44.67 -29.18
CA LEU A 12 -2.01 -44.58 -28.48
C LEU A 12 -1.25 -43.31 -28.85
N PHE A 13 -1.25 -42.95 -30.14
CA PHE A 13 -0.60 -41.72 -30.61
C PHE A 13 -1.29 -40.45 -30.06
N GLY A 14 -2.62 -40.42 -30.03
CA GLY A 14 -3.39 -39.32 -29.44
C GLY A 14 -3.13 -39.15 -27.95
N ILE A 15 -3.09 -40.26 -27.19
CA ILE A 15 -2.77 -40.23 -25.75
C ILE A 15 -1.33 -39.73 -25.53
N ALA A 16 -0.37 -40.20 -26.33
CA ALA A 16 1.02 -39.77 -26.24
C ALA A 16 1.19 -38.27 -26.51
N LEU A 17 0.51 -37.73 -27.53
CA LEU A 17 0.49 -36.29 -27.82
C LEU A 17 -0.13 -35.48 -26.69
N MET A 18 -1.27 -35.92 -26.15
CA MET A 18 -1.94 -35.24 -25.02
C MET A 18 -1.08 -35.26 -23.76
N ALA A 19 -0.43 -36.39 -23.45
CA ALA A 19 0.48 -36.50 -22.31
C ALA A 19 1.72 -35.61 -22.48
N GLY A 20 2.30 -35.58 -23.70
CA GLY A 20 3.41 -34.70 -24.04
C GLY A 20 3.06 -33.21 -23.91
N TRP A 21 1.89 -32.82 -24.42
CA TRP A 21 1.38 -31.45 -24.32
C TRP A 21 1.10 -31.05 -22.87
N ALA A 22 0.44 -31.92 -22.09
CA ALA A 22 0.17 -31.69 -20.68
C ALA A 22 1.47 -31.54 -19.86
N ARG A 23 2.49 -32.36 -20.14
CA ARG A 23 3.81 -32.26 -19.50
C ARG A 23 4.52 -30.96 -19.87
N MET A 24 4.49 -30.56 -21.15
CA MET A 24 5.06 -29.30 -21.61
C MET A 24 4.37 -28.09 -20.96
N MET A 25 3.04 -28.10 -20.88
CA MET A 25 2.24 -27.03 -20.25
C MET A 25 2.51 -26.94 -18.75
N ARG A 26 2.58 -28.08 -18.04
CA ARG A 26 2.95 -28.12 -16.62
C ARG A 26 4.37 -27.59 -16.40
N TYR A 27 5.34 -27.99 -17.21
CA TYR A 27 6.72 -27.49 -17.11
C TYR A 27 6.81 -25.97 -17.35
N ARG A 28 6.12 -25.47 -18.39
CA ARG A 28 6.04 -24.02 -18.67
C ARG A 28 5.39 -23.26 -17.53
N SER A 29 4.32 -23.79 -16.94
CA SER A 29 3.62 -23.19 -15.80
C SER A 29 4.50 -23.16 -14.56
N ALA A 30 5.12 -24.29 -14.19
CA ALA A 30 6.01 -24.39 -13.04
C ALA A 30 7.19 -23.40 -13.13
N LYS A 31 7.78 -23.23 -14.32
CA LYS A 31 8.86 -22.26 -14.54
C LYS A 31 8.41 -20.80 -14.37
N ARG A 32 7.15 -20.46 -14.74
CA ARG A 32 6.58 -19.12 -14.51
C ARG A 32 6.33 -18.86 -13.04
N ILE A 33 5.80 -19.87 -12.34
CA ILE A 33 5.55 -19.77 -10.90
C ILE A 33 6.87 -19.60 -10.14
N ALA A 34 7.90 -20.40 -10.44
CA ALA A 34 9.21 -20.28 -9.81
C ALA A 34 9.82 -18.87 -9.98
N LYS A 35 9.81 -18.33 -11.21
CA LYS A 35 10.29 -16.96 -11.46
C LYS A 35 9.49 -15.89 -10.70
N ALA A 36 8.17 -16.04 -10.60
CA ALA A 36 7.34 -15.11 -9.85
C ALA A 36 7.61 -15.17 -8.34
N VAL A 37 7.88 -16.37 -7.82
CA VAL A 37 8.30 -16.58 -6.43
C VAL A 37 9.65 -15.93 -6.18
N ASP A 38 10.64 -16.12 -7.06
CA ASP A 38 11.96 -15.49 -6.93
C ASP A 38 11.87 -13.96 -6.90
N ILE A 39 11.12 -13.36 -7.82
CA ILE A 39 10.89 -11.90 -7.86
C ILE A 39 10.22 -11.42 -6.58
N LYS A 40 9.24 -12.17 -6.05
CA LYS A 40 8.55 -11.83 -4.81
C LYS A 40 9.50 -11.88 -3.61
N ILE A 41 10.34 -12.91 -3.53
CA ILE A 41 11.34 -13.07 -2.47
C ILE A 41 12.30 -11.89 -2.51
N LEU A 42 12.84 -11.57 -3.69
CA LEU A 42 13.74 -10.43 -3.87
C LEU A 42 13.10 -9.09 -3.47
N GLY A 43 11.81 -8.90 -3.77
CA GLY A 43 11.06 -7.70 -3.37
C GLY A 43 10.77 -7.61 -1.86
N SER A 44 10.87 -8.72 -1.13
CA SER A 44 10.66 -8.76 0.32
C SER A 44 11.95 -8.73 1.15
N LEU A 45 13.12 -8.63 0.51
CA LEU A 45 14.39 -8.61 1.22
C LEU A 45 14.55 -7.32 2.02
N ASN A 46 14.85 -7.47 3.32
CA ASN A 46 15.14 -6.35 4.20
C ASN A 46 16.61 -5.93 4.11
N ARG A 47 16.95 -4.80 4.73
CA ARG A 47 18.32 -4.29 4.82
C ARG A 47 19.32 -5.33 5.35
N GLU A 48 18.92 -6.08 6.35
CA GLU A 48 19.76 -7.13 6.95
C GLU A 48 20.01 -8.28 5.99
N ASP A 49 18.99 -8.68 5.23
CA ASP A 49 19.10 -9.76 4.24
C ASP A 49 19.98 -9.34 3.07
N LEU A 50 19.85 -8.10 2.61
CA LEU A 50 20.71 -7.54 1.57
C LEU A 50 22.15 -7.39 2.02
N LYS A 51 22.40 -7.02 3.28
CA LYS A 51 23.76 -7.04 3.86
C LYS A 51 24.36 -8.44 3.90
N LYS A 52 23.55 -9.47 4.22
CA LYS A 52 24.02 -10.88 4.22
C LYS A 52 24.33 -11.39 2.80
N ILE A 53 23.56 -10.96 1.80
CA ILE A 53 23.70 -11.43 0.41
C ILE A 53 24.82 -10.67 -0.33
N CYS A 54 24.87 -9.34 -0.20
CA CYS A 54 25.80 -8.48 -0.94
C CYS A 54 27.07 -8.12 -0.14
N GLY A 55 27.15 -8.46 1.14
CA GLY A 55 28.23 -8.03 2.04
C GLY A 55 28.15 -6.54 2.39
N GLU A 56 29.29 -5.95 2.77
CA GLU A 56 29.39 -4.53 3.13
C GLU A 56 29.32 -3.59 1.91
N ASN A 57 29.51 -4.11 0.69
CA ASN A 57 29.48 -3.33 -0.55
C ASN A 57 28.07 -3.34 -1.16
N LEU A 58 27.16 -2.59 -0.55
CA LEU A 58 25.85 -2.34 -1.14
C LEU A 58 25.97 -1.32 -2.29
N PRO A 59 25.34 -1.54 -3.45
CA PRO A 59 25.30 -0.54 -4.50
C PRO A 59 24.69 0.78 -4.02
N GLU A 60 25.28 1.90 -4.43
CA GLU A 60 24.88 3.26 -4.00
C GLU A 60 23.43 3.63 -4.37
N TRP A 61 22.86 2.98 -5.38
CA TRP A 61 21.48 3.20 -5.80
C TRP A 61 20.44 2.51 -4.90
N ILE A 62 20.86 1.63 -3.97
CA ILE A 62 19.97 1.02 -2.99
C ILE A 62 19.90 1.93 -1.76
N SER A 63 18.82 2.70 -1.67
CA SER A 63 18.47 3.45 -0.47
C SER A 63 17.38 2.73 0.31
N PHE A 64 17.53 2.68 1.63
CA PHE A 64 16.48 2.23 2.55
C PHE A 64 15.87 3.47 3.18
N PRO A 65 14.84 4.07 2.55
CA PRO A 65 14.22 5.24 3.12
C PRO A 65 13.55 4.84 4.44
N VAL A 66 13.84 5.60 5.50
CA VAL A 66 13.24 5.41 6.83
C VAL A 66 11.74 5.70 6.79
N TYR A 67 11.31 6.49 5.81
CA TYR A 67 9.92 6.86 5.58
C TYR A 67 9.49 6.43 4.18
N GLU A 68 8.36 5.74 4.09
CA GLU A 68 7.76 5.35 2.83
C GLU A 68 6.97 6.52 2.23
N GLN A 69 7.19 6.79 0.94
CA GLN A 69 6.45 7.82 0.21
C GLN A 69 5.08 7.30 -0.22
N VAL A 70 4.02 7.95 0.25
CA VAL A 70 2.62 7.54 0.00
C VAL A 70 1.92 8.44 -1.01
N LYS A 71 2.48 8.53 -2.23
CA LYS A 71 1.91 9.35 -3.32
C LYS A 71 0.47 8.97 -3.67
N TRP A 72 0.13 7.69 -3.57
CA TRP A 72 -1.22 7.20 -3.84
C TRP A 72 -2.22 7.69 -2.77
N LEU A 73 -1.82 7.70 -1.50
CA LEU A 73 -2.64 8.16 -0.40
C LEU A 73 -2.90 9.66 -0.50
N ASN A 74 -1.88 10.44 -0.87
CA ASN A 74 -2.04 11.87 -1.15
C ASN A 74 -3.05 12.14 -2.27
N LYS A 75 -3.06 11.33 -3.34
CA LYS A 75 -4.07 11.44 -4.43
C LYS A 75 -5.48 11.09 -3.96
N LEU A 76 -5.62 10.17 -3.01
CA LEU A 76 -6.90 9.83 -2.43
C LEU A 76 -7.38 10.96 -1.52
N LEU A 77 -6.50 11.44 -0.64
CA LEU A 77 -6.78 12.52 0.29
C LEU A 77 -7.19 13.81 -0.43
N SER A 78 -6.54 14.15 -1.56
CA SER A 78 -6.91 15.33 -2.34
C SER A 78 -8.33 15.27 -2.90
N LYS A 79 -8.85 14.07 -3.21
CA LYS A 79 -10.23 13.87 -3.66
C LYS A 79 -11.23 13.89 -2.51
N LEU A 80 -10.83 13.39 -1.35
CA LEU A 80 -11.67 13.33 -0.15
C LEU A 80 -11.68 14.64 0.65
N TRP A 81 -10.70 15.52 0.41
CA TRP A 81 -10.49 16.75 1.16
C TRP A 81 -11.74 17.62 1.35
N PRO A 82 -12.61 17.90 0.36
CA PRO A 82 -13.78 18.74 0.60
C PRO A 82 -14.68 18.17 1.71
N PHE A 83 -14.87 16.85 1.75
CA PHE A 83 -15.68 16.19 2.78
C PHE A 83 -14.97 16.14 4.14
N VAL A 84 -13.66 15.85 4.12
CA VAL A 84 -12.84 15.82 5.34
C VAL A 84 -12.77 17.22 5.96
N ALA A 85 -12.60 18.26 5.14
CA ALA A 85 -12.51 19.64 5.59
C ALA A 85 -13.84 20.11 6.21
N GLU A 86 -14.98 19.74 5.62
CA GLU A 86 -16.30 20.04 6.18
C GLU A 86 -16.53 19.33 7.52
N ALA A 87 -16.28 18.03 7.58
CA ALA A 87 -16.42 17.25 8.80
C ALA A 87 -15.48 17.75 9.92
N ALA A 88 -14.21 18.01 9.59
CA ALA A 88 -13.26 18.54 10.55
C ALA A 88 -13.65 19.94 11.04
N THR A 89 -14.19 20.80 10.16
CA THR A 89 -14.72 22.11 10.55
C THR A 89 -15.84 21.98 11.58
N MET A 90 -16.75 21.01 11.40
CA MET A 90 -17.84 20.75 12.34
C MET A 90 -17.30 20.29 13.70
N VAL A 91 -16.41 19.30 13.71
CA VAL A 91 -15.79 18.77 14.94
C VAL A 91 -15.01 19.85 15.69
N ILE A 92 -14.29 20.73 14.98
CA ILE A 92 -13.56 21.85 15.59
C ILE A 92 -14.55 22.82 16.25
N LYS A 93 -15.66 23.17 15.60
CA LYS A 93 -16.65 24.06 16.23
C LYS A 93 -17.25 23.43 17.49
N GLU A 94 -17.66 22.17 17.42
CA GLU A 94 -18.27 21.47 18.55
C GLU A 94 -17.33 21.31 19.75
N SER A 95 -16.04 21.13 19.49
CA SER A 95 -15.04 20.96 20.56
C SER A 95 -14.47 22.28 21.08
N VAL A 96 -14.26 23.27 20.21
CA VAL A 96 -13.55 24.51 20.56
C VAL A 96 -14.49 25.63 21.01
N GLU A 97 -15.70 25.76 20.45
CA GLU A 97 -16.64 26.79 20.90
C GLU A 97 -16.99 26.71 22.40
N PRO A 98 -17.19 25.53 23.01
CA PRO A 98 -17.39 25.43 24.45
C PRO A 98 -16.20 25.94 25.26
N LEU A 99 -14.97 25.63 24.83
CA LEU A 99 -13.74 26.10 25.47
C LEU A 99 -13.62 27.63 25.35
N LEU A 100 -13.95 28.19 24.19
CA LEU A 100 -13.94 29.64 23.98
C LEU A 100 -14.94 30.38 24.89
N GLU A 101 -16.10 29.79 25.15
CA GLU A 101 -17.10 30.35 26.05
C GLU A 101 -16.70 30.21 27.54
N GLU A 102 -15.90 29.21 27.90
CA GLU A 102 -15.31 29.07 29.24
C GLU A 102 -14.25 30.14 29.52
N TYR A 103 -13.34 30.37 28.56
CA TYR A 103 -12.26 31.35 28.66
C TYR A 103 -12.66 32.78 28.26
N ARG A 104 -13.95 33.09 28.25
CA ARG A 104 -14.48 34.37 27.78
C ARG A 104 -14.01 35.54 28.66
N PRO A 105 -13.44 36.62 28.08
CA PRO A 105 -13.11 37.83 28.82
C PRO A 105 -14.36 38.54 29.37
N PRO A 106 -14.26 39.21 30.53
CA PRO A 106 -15.35 40.03 31.05
C PRO A 106 -15.69 41.17 30.08
N GLY A 107 -16.98 41.32 29.74
CA GLY A 107 -17.47 42.34 28.80
C GLY A 107 -17.86 41.81 27.41
N ILE A 108 -17.56 40.56 27.08
CA ILE A 108 -18.05 39.89 25.85
C ILE A 108 -19.23 38.99 26.20
N THR A 109 -20.29 38.99 25.39
CA THR A 109 -21.51 38.19 25.63
C THR A 109 -21.49 36.79 25.03
N SER A 110 -20.79 36.58 23.91
CA SER A 110 -20.60 35.26 23.28
C SER A 110 -19.36 35.27 22.38
N LEU A 111 -18.61 34.16 22.37
CA LEU A 111 -17.43 33.97 21.53
C LEU A 111 -17.60 32.69 20.68
N LYS A 112 -17.90 32.86 19.39
CA LYS A 112 -18.18 31.76 18.45
C LYS A 112 -17.53 31.96 17.09
N PHE A 113 -17.40 30.88 16.31
CA PHE A 113 -16.87 30.98 14.96
C PHE A 113 -17.94 31.45 13.97
N SER A 114 -17.81 32.69 13.48
CA SER A 114 -18.62 33.18 12.36
C SER A 114 -18.41 32.35 11.09
N LYS A 115 -17.16 32.14 10.70
CA LYS A 115 -16.78 31.33 9.53
C LYS A 115 -15.48 30.61 9.86
N LEU A 116 -15.47 29.29 9.68
CA LEU A 116 -14.27 28.46 9.80
C LEU A 116 -14.16 27.68 8.49
N SER A 117 -12.98 27.69 7.89
CA SER A 117 -12.66 26.93 6.69
C SER A 117 -11.22 26.49 6.76
N LEU A 118 -10.98 25.21 6.47
CA LEU A 118 -9.65 24.61 6.41
C LEU A 118 -9.01 24.80 5.01
N GLY A 119 -9.64 25.56 4.12
CA GLY A 119 -9.16 25.81 2.76
C GLY A 119 -9.37 24.63 1.80
N ASN A 120 -9.03 24.86 0.53
CA ASN A 120 -9.25 23.89 -0.56
C ASN A 120 -8.06 22.96 -0.80
N VAL A 121 -6.92 23.21 -0.14
CA VAL A 121 -5.69 22.44 -0.35
C VAL A 121 -5.55 21.41 0.75
N ALA A 122 -5.55 20.14 0.35
CA ALA A 122 -5.33 19.02 1.24
C ALA A 122 -3.90 19.02 1.80
N PRO A 123 -3.71 18.59 3.06
CA PRO A 123 -2.38 18.35 3.59
C PRO A 123 -1.70 17.23 2.81
N LYS A 124 -0.37 17.29 2.76
CA LYS A 124 0.47 16.32 2.08
C LYS A 124 1.19 15.47 3.11
N ILE A 125 1.04 14.16 2.97
CA ILE A 125 1.82 13.19 3.75
C ILE A 125 3.15 12.99 3.05
N GLU A 126 4.24 13.39 3.71
CA GLU A 126 5.60 13.32 3.14
C GLU A 126 6.22 11.94 3.35
N GLY A 127 5.93 11.34 4.49
CA GLY A 127 6.50 10.07 4.89
C GLY A 127 5.63 9.34 5.90
N ILE A 128 5.57 8.02 5.77
CA ILE A 128 4.99 7.14 6.78
C ILE A 128 6.05 6.15 7.24
N ARG A 129 6.13 5.93 8.55
CA ARG A 129 6.99 4.91 9.15
C ARG A 129 6.19 4.08 10.14
N VAL A 130 6.22 2.76 9.98
CA VAL A 130 5.69 1.83 10.98
C VAL A 130 6.76 1.63 12.04
N GLN A 131 6.48 1.98 13.29
CA GLN A 131 7.44 1.81 14.39
C GLN A 131 7.42 0.38 14.94
N SER A 132 6.23 -0.09 15.34
CA SER A 132 6.07 -1.39 15.98
C SER A 132 4.74 -2.04 15.61
N LEU A 133 4.79 -3.35 15.46
CA LEU A 133 3.62 -4.20 15.27
C LEU A 133 3.50 -5.13 16.48
N THR A 134 2.74 -4.68 17.47
CA THR A 134 2.39 -5.50 18.63
C THR A 134 1.05 -6.18 18.33
N LYS A 135 0.82 -7.40 18.85
CA LYS A 135 -0.45 -8.10 18.62
C LYS A 135 -1.62 -7.26 19.16
N GLY A 136 -2.45 -6.74 18.25
CA GLY A 136 -3.60 -5.87 18.59
C GLY A 136 -3.34 -4.36 18.50
N GLN A 137 -2.11 -3.92 18.22
CA GLN A 137 -1.77 -2.50 18.09
C GLN A 137 -0.71 -2.27 17.01
N ILE A 138 -0.94 -1.27 16.17
CA ILE A 138 0.03 -0.80 15.17
C ILE A 138 0.36 0.65 15.50
N ILE A 139 1.64 0.94 15.70
CA ILE A 139 2.13 2.30 15.92
C ILE A 139 2.78 2.80 14.63
N MET A 140 2.30 3.95 14.15
CA MET A 140 2.73 4.56 12.90
C MET A 140 3.02 6.05 13.10
N ASP A 141 4.17 6.49 12.60
CA ASP A 141 4.51 7.89 12.45
C ASP A 141 4.10 8.37 11.07
N VAL A 142 3.38 9.48 11.02
CA VAL A 142 2.95 10.11 9.78
C VAL A 142 3.47 11.54 9.79
N ASP A 143 4.34 11.85 8.83
CA ASP A 143 4.83 13.21 8.61
C ASP A 143 3.85 13.94 7.69
N LEU A 144 3.18 14.96 8.23
CA LEU A 144 2.11 15.69 7.58
C LEU A 144 2.51 17.16 7.44
N ARG A 145 2.61 17.62 6.18
CA ARG A 145 2.81 19.02 5.84
C ARG A 145 1.50 19.64 5.41
N TRP A 146 1.12 20.77 6.01
CA TRP A 146 -0.08 21.49 5.64
C TRP A 146 0.19 22.99 5.55
N GLY A 147 -0.22 23.59 4.43
CA GLY A 147 0.23 24.93 4.05
C GLY A 147 1.54 24.89 3.25
N TRP A 148 2.07 26.09 2.98
CA TRP A 148 3.34 26.30 2.29
C TRP A 148 4.51 26.17 3.26
#